data_AF-A0A381ZTS0-F1
#
_entry.id   AF-A0A381ZTS0-F1
#
_cell.length_a   1.000
_cell.length_b   1.000
_cell.length_c   1.000
_cell.angle_alpha   90.00
_cell.angle_beta   90.00
_cell.angle_gamma   90.00
#
_symmetry.space_group_name_H-M   'P 1'
#
loop_
_entity.id
_entity.type
_entity.pdbx_description
1 polymer ?
#
loop_
_entity_poly.entity_id
_entity_poly.type
_entity_poly.pdbx_seq_one_letter_code
_entity_poly.pdbx_strand_id
1 'polypeptide(L)'
;MTETKDSWIDSLRVYKDIRMVRILLLGAISGFPWVLIGSSLSLWLKEEGLSRSTIGWAGLIFGVYAFNYLWAPIIDRIQIPFLTKKLGHRRGWIVLMQIAILLCLVVWSYINPTENLALLITVGLIIAIA
;
A
#
# COMPACT_ATOMS: atom_id res chain seq x y z
N MET A 1 -39.61 16.83 25.57
CA MET A 1 -38.44 16.77 24.67
C MET A 1 -37.21 16.79 25.54
N THR A 2 -36.79 15.63 26.05
CA THR A 2 -35.63 15.51 26.95
C THR A 2 -34.37 15.38 26.09
N GLU A 3 -33.59 16.45 25.99
CA GLU A 3 -32.24 16.39 25.45
C GLU A 3 -31.38 15.50 26.36
N THR A 4 -31.10 14.28 25.89
CA THR A 4 -30.00 13.50 26.44
C THR A 4 -28.72 14.24 26.05
N LYS A 5 -28.05 14.85 27.02
CA LYS A 5 -26.67 15.34 26.85
C LYS A 5 -25.82 14.14 26.44
N ASP A 6 -25.60 13.97 25.14
CA ASP A 6 -24.63 13.00 24.64
C ASP A 6 -23.28 13.35 25.27
N SER A 7 -22.83 12.50 26.18
CA SER A 7 -21.54 12.67 26.84
C SER A 7 -20.46 12.41 25.80
N TRP A 8 -19.34 13.14 25.83
CA TRP A 8 -18.20 12.90 24.93
C TRP A 8 -17.69 11.45 24.96
N ILE A 9 -17.97 10.74 26.07
CA ILE A 9 -17.67 9.33 26.25
C ILE A 9 -18.60 8.43 25.40
N ASP A 10 -19.83 8.84 25.14
CA ASP A 10 -20.74 8.11 24.24
C ASP A 10 -20.26 8.18 22.79
N SER A 11 -19.59 9.27 22.39
CA SER A 11 -18.92 9.35 21.09
C SER A 11 -17.80 8.29 20.95
N LEU A 12 -17.17 7.87 22.04
CA LEU A 12 -16.14 6.81 21.99
C LEU A 12 -16.73 5.42 21.71
N ARG A 13 -18.03 5.20 21.94
CA ARG A 13 -18.69 3.91 21.66
C ARG A 13 -18.70 3.59 20.17
N VAL A 14 -18.63 4.61 19.31
CA VAL A 14 -18.53 4.47 17.85
C VAL A 14 -17.25 3.71 17.45
N TYR A 15 -16.15 3.86 18.19
CA TYR A 15 -14.89 3.16 17.91
C TYR A 15 -14.90 1.67 18.28
N LYS A 16 -15.89 1.21 19.06
CA LYS A 16 -16.06 -0.24 19.35
C LYS A 16 -16.68 -1.00 18.19
N ASP A 17 -17.13 -0.32 17.14
CA ASP A 17 -17.64 -0.96 15.94
C ASP A 17 -16.52 -1.68 15.19
N ILE A 18 -16.76 -2.93 14.79
CA ILE A 18 -15.85 -3.74 13.98
C ILE A 18 -15.46 -3.05 12.67
N ARG A 19 -16.29 -2.16 12.14
CA ARG A 19 -16.01 -1.33 10.97
C ARG A 19 -14.83 -0.40 11.21
N MET A 20 -14.70 0.19 12.40
CA MET A 20 -13.59 1.07 12.74
C MET A 20 -12.28 0.31 12.84
N VAL A 21 -12.30 -0.88 13.44
CA VAL A 21 -11.13 -1.77 13.47
C VAL A 21 -10.70 -2.15 12.04
N ARG A 22 -11.65 -2.47 11.15
CA ARG A 22 -11.35 -2.76 9.74
C ARG A 22 -10.71 -1.57 9.01
N ILE A 23 -11.22 -0.36 9.22
CA ILE A 23 -10.65 0.86 8.62
C ILE A 23 -9.23 1.10 9.15
N LEU A 24 -9.02 0.92 10.46
CA LEU A 24 -7.71 1.05 11.09
C LEU A 24 -6.71 0.04 10.52
N LEU A 25 -7.11 -1.23 10.39
CA LEU A 25 -6.26 -2.27 9.81
C LEU A 25 -5.94 -1.99 8.35
N LEU A 26 -6.92 -1.58 7.56
CA LEU A 26 -6.70 -1.19 6.16
C LEU A 26 -5.76 0.00 6.05
N GLY A 27 -5.92 1.01 6.92
CA GLY A 27 -5.04 2.17 7.00
C GLY A 27 -3.61 1.76 7.36
N ALA A 28 -3.43 0.93 8.38
CA ALA A 28 -2.13 0.43 8.81
C ALA A 28 -1.43 -0.36 7.69
N ILE A 29 -2.15 -1.25 7.00
CA ILE A 29 -1.62 -2.03 5.87
C ILE A 29 -1.25 -1.10 4.71
N SER A 30 -2.06 -0.08 4.41
CA SER A 30 -1.81 0.83 3.29
C SER A 30 -0.55 1.70 3.46
N GLY A 31 -0.09 1.91 4.70
CA GLY A 31 1.16 2.63 4.98
C GLY A 31 2.41 1.76 4.79
N PHE A 32 2.27 0.44 4.71
CA PHE A 32 3.40 -0.49 4.64
C PHE A 32 4.28 -0.31 3.40
N PRO A 33 3.74 -0.21 2.16
CA PRO A 33 4.54 0.04 0.95
C PRO A 33 5.45 1.27 1.05
N TRP A 34 4.92 2.36 1.62
CA TRP A 34 5.65 3.61 1.77
C TRP A 34 6.89 3.45 2.65
N VAL A 35 6.74 2.79 3.80
CA VAL A 35 7.85 2.56 4.75
C VAL A 35 8.83 1.52 4.21
N LEU A 36 8.33 0.49 3.51
CA LEU A 36 9.17 -0.52 2.87
C LEU A 36 10.15 0.11 1.87
N ILE A 37 9.64 0.99 0.99
CA ILE A 37 10.46 1.58 -0.08
C ILE A 37 11.29 2.76 0.45
N GLY A 38 10.74 3.57 1.36
CA GLY A 38 11.40 4.80 1.82
C GLY A 38 12.58 4.54 2.73
N SER A 39 12.33 3.86 3.84
CA SER A 39 13.36 3.61 4.84
C SER A 39 14.01 2.25 4.64
N SER A 40 13.21 1.19 4.48
CA SER A 40 13.72 -0.19 4.57
C SER A 40 14.60 -0.55 3.38
N LEU A 41 14.17 -0.26 2.15
CA LEU A 41 14.97 -0.47 0.94
C LEU A 41 16.25 0.36 0.96
N SER A 42 16.16 1.65 1.31
CA SER A 42 17.33 2.54 1.37
C SER A 42 18.39 2.05 2.37
N LEU A 43 17.93 1.56 3.53
CA LEU A 43 18.81 0.98 4.54
C LEU A 43 19.43 -0.34 4.04
N TRP A 44 18.62 -1.22 3.47
CA TRP A 44 19.09 -2.52 2.98
C TRP A 44 20.12 -2.37 1.86
N LEU A 45 19.87 -1.52 0.86
CA LEU A 45 20.84 -1.24 -0.21
C LEU A 45 22.15 -0.65 0.35
N LYS A 46 22.09 0.14 1.41
CA LYS A 46 23.28 0.69 2.07
C LYS A 46 24.06 -0.41 2.80
N GLU A 47 23.40 -1.33 3.47
CA GLU A 47 24.02 -2.46 4.18
C GLU A 47 24.71 -3.43 3.20
N GLU A 48 24.12 -3.63 2.03
CA GLU A 48 24.67 -4.41 0.91
C GLU A 48 25.82 -3.67 0.18
N GLY A 49 26.22 -2.49 0.66
CA GLY A 49 27.37 -1.75 0.15
C GLY A 49 27.13 -1.00 -1.17
N LEU A 50 25.87 -0.83 -1.60
CA LEU A 50 25.58 -0.07 -2.81
C LEU A 50 25.88 1.42 -2.65
N SER A 51 26.24 2.07 -3.76
CA SER A 51 26.62 3.47 -3.78
C SER A 51 25.43 4.39 -3.44
N ARG A 52 25.73 5.58 -2.87
CA ARG A 52 24.68 6.58 -2.55
C ARG A 52 23.92 7.04 -3.78
N SER A 53 24.56 7.11 -4.94
CA SER A 53 23.89 7.45 -6.20
C SER A 53 22.90 6.35 -6.59
N THR A 54 23.26 5.07 -6.46
CA THR A 54 22.35 3.94 -6.72
C THR A 54 21.13 3.97 -5.80
N ILE A 55 21.32 4.26 -4.51
CA ILE A 55 20.22 4.42 -3.55
C ILE A 55 19.34 5.61 -3.96
N GLY A 56 19.94 6.73 -4.38
CA GLY A 56 19.19 7.88 -4.91
C GLY A 56 18.35 7.53 -6.14
N TRP A 57 18.89 6.74 -7.07
CA TRP A 57 18.17 6.23 -8.24
C TRP A 57 17.00 5.31 -7.84
N ALA A 58 17.17 4.43 -6.86
CA ALA A 58 16.08 3.60 -6.33
C ALA A 58 14.96 4.47 -5.71
N GLY A 59 15.31 5.61 -5.13
CA GLY A 59 14.34 6.59 -4.62
C GLY A 59 13.40 7.18 -5.69
N LEU A 60 13.70 7.07 -6.99
CA LEU A 60 12.80 7.52 -8.05
C LEU A 60 11.49 6.74 -8.11
N ILE A 61 11.39 5.59 -7.44
CA ILE A 61 10.12 4.87 -7.25
C ILE A 61 9.04 5.80 -6.67
N PHE A 62 9.42 6.75 -5.80
CA PHE A 62 8.48 7.73 -5.26
C PHE A 62 7.86 8.67 -6.30
N GLY A 63 8.44 8.75 -7.50
CA GLY A 63 7.87 9.48 -8.62
C GLY A 63 6.46 9.00 -8.99
N VAL A 64 6.12 7.73 -8.70
CA VAL A 64 4.77 7.18 -8.91
C VAL A 64 3.70 7.98 -8.16
N TYR A 65 4.00 8.44 -6.96
CA TYR A 65 3.05 9.19 -6.15
C TYR A 65 2.74 10.59 -6.72
N ALA A 66 3.61 11.14 -7.57
CA ALA A 66 3.38 12.43 -8.22
C ALA A 66 2.22 12.40 -9.23
N PHE A 67 1.91 11.22 -9.78
CA PHE A 67 0.81 11.02 -10.72
C PHE A 67 -0.28 10.10 -10.17
N ASN A 68 -0.42 10.05 -8.84
CA ASN A 68 -1.43 9.23 -8.17
C ASN A 68 -2.88 9.58 -8.59
N TYR A 69 -3.12 10.80 -9.07
CA TYR A 69 -4.41 11.26 -9.56
C TYR A 69 -4.91 10.45 -10.77
N LEU A 70 -4.01 9.81 -11.53
CA LEU A 70 -4.36 8.95 -12.66
C LEU A 70 -5.07 7.65 -12.23
N TRP A 71 -4.93 7.24 -10.97
CA TRP A 71 -5.55 6.01 -10.47
C TRP A 71 -7.07 6.12 -10.34
N ALA A 72 -7.59 7.30 -10.00
CA ALA A 72 -9.04 7.51 -9.85
C ALA A 72 -9.84 7.10 -11.11
N PRO A 73 -9.57 7.63 -12.31
CA PRO A 73 -10.33 7.26 -13.51
C PRO A 73 -10.16 5.80 -13.92
N ILE A 74 -8.99 5.19 -13.65
CA ILE A 74 -8.71 3.79 -13.94
C ILE A 74 -9.58 2.90 -13.04
N ILE A 75 -9.50 3.11 -11.72
CA ILE A 75 -10.21 2.32 -10.73
C ILE A 75 -11.72 2.46 -10.91
N ASP A 76 -12.22 3.68 -11.12
CA ASP A 76 -13.66 3.95 -11.23
C ASP A 76 -14.30 3.39 -12.51
N ARG A 77 -13.54 3.29 -13.62
CA ARG A 77 -14.08 2.83 -14.92
C ARG A 77 -13.88 1.34 -15.15
N ILE A 78 -12.79 0.75 -14.65
CA ILE A 78 -12.45 -0.64 -14.91
C ILE A 78 -13.10 -1.53 -13.86
N GLN A 79 -14.00 -2.40 -14.31
CA GLN A 79 -14.61 -3.41 -13.47
C GLN A 79 -13.79 -4.71 -13.51
N ILE A 80 -13.34 -5.18 -12.35
CA ILE A 80 -12.63 -6.45 -12.26
C ILE A 80 -13.64 -7.60 -12.44
N PRO A 81 -13.56 -8.41 -13.51
CA PRO A 81 -14.46 -9.53 -13.72
C PRO A 81 -14.36 -10.51 -12.54
N PHE A 82 -15.48 -11.17 -12.21
CA PHE A 82 -15.63 -12.08 -11.06
C PHE A 82 -15.59 -11.41 -9.67
N LEU A 83 -14.52 -10.67 -9.32
CA LEU A 83 -14.38 -10.01 -8.01
C LEU A 83 -15.42 -8.91 -7.80
N THR A 84 -15.68 -8.10 -8.83
CA THR A 84 -16.66 -7.00 -8.75
C THR A 84 -18.08 -7.52 -8.54
N LYS A 85 -18.42 -8.67 -9.15
CA LYS A 85 -19.74 -9.31 -9.00
C LYS A 85 -19.96 -9.89 -7.59
N LYS A 86 -18.90 -10.35 -6.92
CA LYS A 86 -18.99 -11.02 -5.61
C LYS A 86 -18.82 -10.07 -4.41
N LEU A 87 -17.95 -9.07 -4.53
CA LEU A 87 -17.54 -8.20 -3.42
C LEU A 87 -17.97 -6.73 -3.61
N GLY A 88 -18.40 -6.36 -4.81
CA GLY A 88 -18.61 -4.98 -5.22
C GLY A 88 -17.33 -4.34 -5.76
N HIS A 89 -17.50 -3.22 -6.45
CA HIS A 89 -16.44 -2.58 -7.23
C HIS A 89 -15.22 -2.15 -6.40
N ARG A 90 -15.42 -1.30 -5.36
CA ARG A 90 -14.33 -0.79 -4.52
C ARG A 90 -13.60 -1.89 -3.74
N ARG A 91 -14.34 -2.84 -3.17
CA ARG A 91 -13.76 -3.95 -2.40
C ARG A 91 -12.98 -4.91 -3.29
N GLY A 92 -13.44 -5.12 -4.53
CA GLY A 92 -12.71 -5.92 -5.52
C GLY A 92 -11.32 -5.35 -5.80
N TRP A 93 -11.21 -4.03 -6.00
CA TRP A 93 -9.93 -3.35 -6.19
C TRP A 93 -9.01 -3.45 -4.98
N ILE A 94 -9.53 -3.23 -3.76
CA ILE A 94 -8.72 -3.36 -2.53
C ILE A 94 -8.13 -4.76 -2.42
N VAL A 95 -8.93 -5.80 -2.66
CA VAL A 95 -8.46 -7.19 -2.58
C VAL A 95 -7.44 -7.50 -3.67
N LEU A 96 -7.66 -7.01 -4.91
CA LEU A 96 -6.72 -7.19 -6.01
C LEU A 96 -5.35 -6.58 -5.65
N MET A 97 -5.33 -5.35 -5.16
CA MET A 97 -4.09 -4.66 -4.79
C MET A 97 -3.38 -5.33 -3.63
N GLN A 98 -4.11 -5.78 -2.60
CA GLN A 98 -3.51 -6.54 -1.50
C GLN A 98 -2.86 -7.84 -1.98
N ILE A 99 -3.51 -8.58 -2.88
CA ILE A 99 -2.93 -9.82 -3.46
C ILE A 99 -1.69 -9.49 -4.30
N ALA A 100 -1.75 -8.43 -5.12
CA ALA A 100 -0.62 -7.99 -5.93
C ALA A 100 0.59 -7.65 -5.07
N ILE A 101 0.40 -6.83 -4.02
CA ILE A 101 1.45 -6.50 -3.04
C ILE A 101 2.00 -7.76 -2.40
N LEU A 102 1.15 -8.68 -1.94
CA LEU A 102 1.58 -9.92 -1.29
C LEU A 102 2.46 -10.78 -2.22
N LEU A 103 2.06 -10.95 -3.49
CA LEU A 103 2.86 -11.67 -4.47
C LEU A 103 4.21 -10.98 -4.71
N CYS A 104 4.21 -9.66 -4.84
CA CYS A 104 5.44 -8.88 -4.97
C CYS A 104 6.36 -9.04 -3.75
N LEU A 105 5.83 -9.06 -2.53
CA LEU A 105 6.63 -9.29 -1.31
C LEU A 105 7.22 -10.69 -1.25
N VAL A 106 6.47 -11.71 -1.70
CA VAL A 106 7.01 -13.06 -1.83
C VAL A 106 8.18 -13.07 -2.80
N VAL A 107 8.03 -12.46 -3.99
CA VAL A 107 9.13 -12.35 -4.96
C VAL A 107 10.30 -11.55 -4.39
N TRP A 108 10.03 -10.42 -3.72
CA TRP A 108 11.03 -9.56 -3.07
C TRP A 108 11.89 -10.33 -2.07
N SER A 109 11.30 -11.29 -1.34
CA SER A 109 12.00 -12.12 -0.36
C SER A 109 13.07 -13.05 -0.97
N TYR A 110 13.02 -13.32 -2.29
CA TYR A 110 13.98 -14.18 -2.98
C TYR A 110 15.01 -13.41 -3.80
N ILE A 111 14.92 -12.08 -3.86
CA ILE A 111 15.82 -11.25 -4.67
C ILE A 111 17.05 -10.86 -3.85
N ASN A 112 18.24 -11.10 -4.40
CA ASN A 112 19.46 -10.49 -3.91
C ASN A 112 19.73 -9.16 -4.66
N PRO A 113 19.79 -8.01 -3.96
CA PRO A 113 20.02 -6.70 -4.56
C PRO A 113 21.38 -6.58 -5.24
N THR A 114 22.39 -7.34 -4.83
CA THR A 114 23.73 -7.32 -5.45
C THR A 114 23.76 -8.06 -6.79
N GLU A 115 22.87 -9.04 -6.98
CA GLU A 115 22.78 -9.83 -8.21
C GLU A 115 21.82 -9.21 -9.23
N ASN A 116 20.66 -8.72 -8.77
CA ASN A 116 19.58 -8.27 -9.65
C ASN A 116 18.86 -7.01 -9.13
N LEU A 117 19.60 -5.90 -9.02
CA LEU A 117 19.05 -4.61 -8.61
C LEU A 117 17.89 -4.13 -9.48
N ALA A 118 17.95 -4.33 -10.80
CA ALA A 118 16.88 -3.91 -11.71
C ALA A 118 15.56 -4.62 -11.42
N LEU A 119 15.62 -5.92 -11.11
CA LEU A 119 14.44 -6.71 -10.74
C LEU A 119 13.87 -6.21 -9.41
N LEU A 120 14.74 -5.95 -8.42
CA LEU A 120 14.34 -5.39 -7.13
C LEU A 120 13.58 -4.06 -7.29
N ILE A 121 14.14 -3.13 -8.05
CA ILE A 121 13.53 -1.81 -8.30
C ILE A 121 12.19 -1.98 -9.04
N THR A 122 12.11 -2.89 -10.01
CA THR A 122 10.87 -3.16 -10.76
C THR A 122 9.77 -3.69 -9.84
N VAL A 123 10.08 -4.65 -8.96
CA VAL A 123 9.12 -5.16 -7.98
C VAL A 123 8.70 -4.05 -7.01
N GLY A 124 9.63 -3.19 -6.58
CA GLY A 124 9.34 -2.05 -5.70
C GLY A 124 8.44 -1.01 -6.37
N LEU A 125 8.62 -0.78 -7.66
CA LEU A 125 7.76 0.07 -8.47
C LEU A 125 6.33 -0.48 -8.54
N ILE A 126 6.18 -1.79 -8.74
CA ILE A 126 4.86 -2.44 -8.75
C ILE A 126 4.19 -2.32 -7.37
N ILE A 127 4.95 -2.49 -6.29
CA ILE A 127 4.44 -2.29 -4.92
C ILE A 127 4.02 -0.83 -4.67
N ALA A 128 4.76 0.16 -5.18
CA ALA A 128 4.40 1.58 -5.02
C ALA A 128 3.13 1.97 -5.81
N ILE A 129 2.86 1.23 -6.88
CA ILE A 129 1.72 1.42 -7.77
C ILE A 129 0.44 0.80 -7.19
N ALA A 130 0.56 -0.36 -6.53
CA ALA A 130 -0.56 -1.14 -6.00
C ALA A 130 -1.09 -0.59 -4.67
#